data_AF-A0A521S584-F1
#
_entry.id   AF-A0A521S584-F1
#
_cell.length_a   1.000
_cell.length_b   1.000
_cell.length_c   1.000
_cell.angle_alpha   90.00
_cell.angle_beta   90.00
_cell.angle_gamma   90.00
#
_symmetry.space_group_name_H-M   'P 1'
#
loop_
_entity.id
_entity.type
_entity.pdbx_description
1 polymer ?
#
loop_
_entity_poly.entity_id
_entity_poly.type
_entity_poly.pdbx_seq_one_letter_code
_entity_poly.pdbx_strand_id
1 'polypeptide(L)'
;MGQFLNRMVRAAQLDVTLYEEVEADKGAMKQAMGVVVLSSVAAGIGTMSQGGVGRLVLGTVAALIGWYVWAFLTYVVGTKMLPEPQTKADYGELLRTLGFASAPGLLRILSVFPAFTGIVFLGSSIWMLIAMVVAVRQALDYQSTVRAVGVCVIGWLIQAAFLILVMVLGGGAASQQP
;
A
#
# COMPACT_ATOMS: atom_id res chain seq x y z
N MET A 1 -9.74 -19.29 -9.15
CA MET A 1 -8.98 -19.08 -7.90
C MET A 1 -7.46 -19.16 -8.10
N GLY A 2 -6.94 -20.09 -8.90
CA GLY A 2 -5.48 -20.23 -9.12
C GLY A 2 -4.76 -18.98 -9.65
N GLN A 3 -5.37 -18.22 -10.56
CA GLN A 3 -4.73 -17.02 -11.14
C GLN A 3 -4.55 -15.88 -10.13
N PHE A 4 -5.57 -15.58 -9.31
CA PHE A 4 -5.48 -14.51 -8.32
C PHE A 4 -4.41 -14.79 -7.26
N LEU A 5 -4.41 -16.00 -6.69
CA LEU A 5 -3.39 -16.41 -5.72
C LEU A 5 -2.00 -16.45 -6.35
N ASN A 6 -1.88 -16.93 -7.59
CA ASN A 6 -0.61 -16.92 -8.32
C ASN A 6 -0.07 -15.50 -8.51
N ARG A 7 -0.92 -14.54 -8.90
CA ARG A 7 -0.57 -13.12 -8.97
C ARG A 7 -0.14 -12.60 -7.60
N MET A 8 -0.85 -12.90 -6.51
CA MET A 8 -0.43 -12.47 -5.17
C MET A 8 0.94 -13.02 -4.76
N VAL A 9 1.22 -14.29 -5.03
CA VAL A 9 2.52 -14.91 -4.73
C VAL A 9 3.63 -14.26 -5.55
N ARG A 10 3.42 -14.09 -6.86
CA ARG A 10 4.37 -13.40 -7.75
C ARG A 10 4.62 -11.95 -7.31
N ALA A 11 3.59 -11.23 -6.86
CA ALA A 11 3.72 -9.89 -6.33
C ALA A 11 4.58 -9.88 -5.06
N ALA A 12 4.36 -10.85 -4.16
CA ALA A 12 5.18 -11.03 -2.98
C ALA A 12 6.63 -11.42 -3.33
N GLN A 13 6.86 -12.15 -4.42
CA GLN A 13 8.18 -12.47 -4.94
C GLN A 13 8.86 -11.29 -5.68
N LEU A 14 8.23 -10.12 -5.74
CA LEU A 14 8.73 -8.94 -6.45
C LEU A 14 8.91 -9.18 -7.95
N ASP A 15 8.09 -10.05 -8.54
CA ASP A 15 8.10 -10.33 -9.97
C ASP A 15 7.67 -9.08 -10.76
N VAL A 16 8.64 -8.47 -11.43
CA VAL A 16 8.48 -7.27 -12.25
C VAL A 16 7.43 -7.47 -13.34
N THR A 17 7.44 -8.64 -13.99
CA THR A 17 6.53 -8.96 -15.10
C THR A 17 5.08 -9.01 -14.65
N LEU A 18 4.83 -9.32 -13.38
CA LEU A 18 3.48 -9.26 -12.83
C LEU A 18 2.98 -7.82 -12.72
N TYR A 19 3.83 -6.89 -12.28
CA TYR A 19 3.41 -5.50 -12.12
C TYR A 19 3.00 -4.92 -13.47
N GLU A 20 3.76 -5.19 -14.53
CA GLU A 20 3.39 -4.86 -15.92
C GLU A 20 2.09 -5.57 -16.36
N GLU A 21 1.89 -6.84 -16.00
CA GLU A 21 0.66 -7.59 -16.32
C GLU A 21 -0.59 -6.96 -15.70
N VAL A 22 -0.55 -6.63 -14.40
CA VAL A 22 -1.70 -6.05 -13.69
C VAL A 22 -1.92 -4.58 -14.04
N GLU A 23 -0.86 -3.89 -14.45
CA GLU A 23 -0.90 -2.56 -15.04
C GLU A 23 -1.64 -2.55 -16.38
N ALA A 24 -1.42 -3.54 -17.24
CA ALA A 24 -2.16 -3.67 -18.50
C ALA A 24 -3.60 -4.20 -18.30
N ASP A 25 -3.84 -5.03 -17.29
CA ASP A 25 -5.14 -5.68 -17.05
C ASP A 25 -6.12 -4.79 -16.26
N LYS A 26 -7.02 -4.09 -16.96
CA LYS A 26 -8.05 -3.23 -16.32
C LYS A 26 -9.01 -4.02 -15.41
N GLY A 27 -9.16 -5.33 -15.61
CA GLY A 27 -9.94 -6.21 -14.76
C GLY A 27 -9.29 -6.50 -13.40
N ALA A 28 -7.99 -6.25 -13.26
CA ALA A 28 -7.23 -6.53 -12.05
C ALA A 28 -7.54 -5.58 -10.87
N MET A 29 -8.30 -4.49 -11.09
CA MET A 29 -8.61 -3.53 -10.02
C MET A 29 -9.33 -4.15 -8.83
N LYS A 30 -10.32 -5.01 -9.08
CA LYS A 30 -11.04 -5.73 -8.00
C LYS A 30 -10.11 -6.67 -7.23
N GLN A 31 -9.15 -7.28 -7.93
CA GLN A 31 -8.14 -8.15 -7.33
C GLN A 31 -7.21 -7.33 -6.44
N ALA A 32 -6.69 -6.20 -6.94
CA ALA A 32 -5.83 -5.29 -6.20
C ALA A 32 -6.49 -4.79 -4.90
N MET A 33 -7.76 -4.36 -4.97
CA MET A 33 -8.55 -4.01 -3.77
C MET A 33 -8.64 -5.19 -2.80
N GLY A 34 -8.88 -6.41 -3.32
CA GLY A 34 -8.91 -7.63 -2.53
C GLY A 34 -7.59 -7.90 -1.80
N VAL A 35 -6.44 -7.71 -2.47
CA VAL A 35 -5.12 -7.84 -1.83
C VAL A 35 -4.96 -6.85 -0.68
N VAL A 36 -5.35 -5.59 -0.88
CA VAL A 36 -5.29 -4.57 0.18
C VAL A 36 -6.16 -4.96 1.36
N VAL A 37 -7.42 -5.34 1.13
CA VAL A 37 -8.34 -5.80 2.18
C VAL A 37 -7.75 -6.98 2.95
N LEU A 38 -7.25 -8.00 2.26
CA LEU A 38 -6.65 -9.18 2.89
C LEU A 38 -5.42 -8.81 3.72
N SER A 39 -4.57 -7.92 3.21
CA SER A 39 -3.38 -7.42 3.90
C SER A 39 -3.75 -6.61 5.16
N SER A 40 -4.77 -5.75 5.07
CA SER A 40 -5.31 -4.98 6.20
C SER A 40 -5.92 -5.88 7.27
N VAL A 41 -6.68 -6.89 6.87
CA VAL A 41 -7.24 -7.88 7.79
C VAL A 41 -6.13 -8.69 8.46
N ALA A 42 -5.12 -9.13 7.72
CA ALA A 42 -3.97 -9.85 8.28
C ALA A 42 -3.22 -9.01 9.32
N ALA A 43 -3.04 -7.71 9.08
CA ALA A 43 -2.46 -6.79 10.06
C ALA A 43 -3.36 -6.60 11.29
N GLY A 44 -4.68 -6.55 11.10
CA GLY A 44 -5.67 -6.38 12.16
C GLY A 44 -5.86 -7.61 13.05
N ILE A 45 -5.77 -8.83 12.50
CA ILE A 45 -5.90 -10.08 13.26
C ILE A 45 -4.85 -10.17 14.38
N GLY A 46 -3.61 -9.75 14.13
CA GLY A 46 -2.56 -9.68 15.15
C GLY A 46 -2.88 -8.74 16.33
N THR A 47 -3.89 -7.87 16.20
CA THR A 47 -4.29 -6.88 17.21
C THR A 47 -5.74 -7.08 17.70
N MET A 48 -6.41 -8.18 17.30
CA MET A 48 -7.83 -8.43 17.61
C MET A 48 -8.12 -8.48 19.12
N SER A 49 -7.15 -8.81 19.96
CA SER A 49 -7.29 -8.81 21.42
C SER A 49 -7.56 -7.42 22.02
N GLN A 50 -7.37 -6.33 21.27
CA GLN A 50 -7.41 -4.95 21.77
C GLN A 50 -8.61 -4.10 21.27
N GLY A 51 -9.58 -4.65 20.53
CA GLY A 51 -10.68 -3.81 20.01
C GLY A 51 -11.82 -4.46 19.22
N GLY A 52 -11.86 -5.79 19.10
CA GLY A 52 -12.97 -6.51 18.47
C GLY A 52 -13.17 -6.24 16.97
N VAL A 53 -14.26 -6.78 16.41
CA VAL A 53 -14.55 -6.77 14.96
C VAL A 53 -14.79 -5.36 14.42
N GLY A 54 -15.41 -4.46 15.20
CA GLY A 54 -15.68 -3.08 14.78
C GLY A 54 -14.40 -2.29 14.44
N ARG A 55 -13.34 -2.46 15.23
CA ARG A 55 -12.03 -1.83 14.98
C ARG A 55 -11.34 -2.40 13.75
N LEU A 56 -11.51 -3.69 13.48
CA LEU A 56 -10.99 -4.35 12.27
C LEU A 56 -11.65 -3.78 11.01
N VAL A 57 -12.98 -3.63 11.02
CA VAL A 57 -13.74 -3.07 9.89
C VAL A 57 -13.32 -1.62 9.64
N LEU A 58 -13.30 -0.79 10.69
CA LEU A 58 -12.88 0.61 10.58
C LEU A 58 -11.44 0.72 10.07
N GLY A 59 -10.53 -0.10 10.59
CA GLY A 59 -9.14 -0.15 10.15
C GLY A 59 -8.98 -0.56 8.69
N THR A 60 -9.78 -1.52 8.22
CA THR A 60 -9.76 -1.96 6.82
C THR A 60 -10.30 -0.87 5.88
N VAL A 61 -11.38 -0.17 6.25
CA VAL A 61 -11.89 0.97 5.49
C VAL A 61 -10.87 2.10 5.45
N ALA A 62 -10.26 2.44 6.59
CA ALA A 62 -9.21 3.45 6.67
C ALA A 62 -7.99 3.08 5.81
N ALA A 63 -7.60 1.80 5.78
CA ALA A 63 -6.50 1.31 4.95
C ALA A 63 -6.80 1.40 3.46
N LEU A 64 -8.03 1.08 3.03
CA LEU A 64 -8.45 1.28 1.64
C LEU A 64 -8.40 2.75 1.23
N ILE A 65 -8.95 3.65 2.07
CA ILE A 65 -8.91 5.10 1.81
C ILE A 65 -7.46 5.57 1.75
N GLY A 66 -6.64 5.17 2.73
CA GLY A 66 -5.22 5.52 2.79
C GLY A 66 -4.44 5.04 1.57
N TRP A 67 -4.72 3.83 1.08
CA TRP A 67 -4.15 3.30 -0.16
C TRP A 67 -4.58 4.10 -1.39
N TYR A 68 -5.87 4.44 -1.53
CA TYR A 68 -6.36 5.28 -2.63
C TYR A 68 -5.68 6.65 -2.65
N VAL A 69 -5.61 7.30 -1.48
CA VAL A 69 -4.95 8.61 -1.31
C VAL A 69 -3.46 8.49 -1.61
N TRP A 70 -2.79 7.48 -1.09
CA TRP A 70 -1.36 7.28 -1.32
C TRP A 70 -1.05 7.00 -2.79
N ALA A 71 -1.84 6.16 -3.47
CA ALA A 71 -1.70 5.96 -4.91
C ALA A 71 -1.87 7.28 -5.69
N PHE A 72 -2.78 8.14 -5.26
CA PHE A 72 -2.99 9.43 -5.93
C PHE A 72 -1.80 10.37 -5.71
N LEU A 73 -1.28 10.44 -4.49
CA LEU A 73 -0.09 11.23 -4.17
C LEU A 73 1.12 10.74 -4.98
N THR A 74 1.37 9.43 -4.98
CA THR A 74 2.46 8.81 -5.74
C THR A 74 2.31 9.06 -7.24
N TYR A 75 1.08 9.01 -7.78
CA TYR A 75 0.80 9.37 -9.17
C TYR A 75 1.18 10.83 -9.45
N VAL A 76 0.72 11.77 -8.62
CA VAL A 76 0.99 13.20 -8.81
C VAL A 76 2.49 13.49 -8.67
N VAL A 77 3.14 12.96 -7.64
CA VAL A 77 4.57 13.16 -7.40
C VAL A 77 5.40 12.56 -8.53
N GLY A 78 5.08 11.33 -8.95
CA GLY A 78 5.79 10.65 -10.01
C GLY A 78 5.64 11.35 -11.36
N THR A 79 4.40 11.60 -11.78
CA THR A 79 4.14 12.16 -13.11
C THR A 79 4.44 13.66 -13.24
N LYS A 80 4.42 14.43 -12.14
CA LYS A 80 4.60 15.89 -12.20
C LYS A 80 5.88 16.42 -11.55
N MET A 81 6.33 15.83 -10.44
CA MET A 81 7.53 16.33 -9.74
C MET A 81 8.81 15.63 -10.17
N LEU A 82 8.73 14.33 -10.48
CA LEU A 82 9.87 13.49 -10.87
C LEU A 82 9.68 12.75 -12.20
N PRO A 83 9.11 13.36 -13.26
CA PRO A 83 8.84 12.64 -14.49
C PRO A 83 10.12 12.21 -15.22
N GLU A 84 10.05 11.08 -15.91
CA GLU A 84 10.98 10.72 -16.98
C GLU A 84 10.33 11.02 -18.34
N PRO A 85 11.11 11.20 -19.43
CA PRO A 85 10.56 11.48 -20.76
C PRO A 85 9.54 10.44 -21.25
N GLN A 86 9.70 9.20 -20.81
CA GLN A 86 8.82 8.07 -21.14
C GLN A 86 7.70 7.81 -20.12
N THR A 87 7.62 8.55 -19.01
CA THR A 87 6.62 8.31 -17.96
C THR A 87 5.22 8.50 -18.52
N LYS A 88 4.49 7.38 -18.70
CA LYS A 88 3.12 7.35 -19.21
C LYS A 88 2.24 6.46 -18.33
N ALA A 89 2.03 6.92 -17.10
CA ALA A 89 1.15 6.24 -16.17
C ALA A 89 -0.24 6.86 -16.15
N ASP A 90 -1.26 6.02 -16.00
CA ASP A 90 -2.58 6.39 -15.51
C ASP A 90 -2.68 6.13 -13.99
N TYR A 91 -3.57 6.85 -13.33
CA TYR A 91 -3.88 6.62 -11.92
C TYR A 91 -4.36 5.19 -11.66
N GLY A 92 -5.13 4.61 -12.59
CA GLY A 92 -5.64 3.24 -12.46
C GLY A 92 -4.55 2.16 -12.55
N GLU A 93 -3.50 2.40 -13.33
CA GLU A 93 -2.31 1.55 -13.44
C GLU A 93 -1.58 1.49 -12.10
N LEU A 94 -1.29 2.66 -11.54
CA LEU A 94 -0.64 2.80 -10.25
C LEU A 94 -1.46 2.16 -9.13
N LEU A 95 -2.77 2.38 -9.08
CA LEU A 95 -3.63 1.73 -8.10
C LEU A 95 -3.50 0.20 -8.14
N ARG A 96 -3.60 -0.40 -9.33
CA ARG A 96 -3.53 -1.86 -9.49
C ARG A 96 -2.21 -2.43 -9.01
N THR A 97 -1.09 -1.88 -9.47
CA THR A 97 0.25 -2.37 -9.09
C THR A 97 0.50 -2.20 -7.59
N LEU A 98 0.15 -1.05 -7.01
CA LEU A 98 0.31 -0.77 -5.58
C LEU A 98 -0.58 -1.66 -4.70
N GLY A 99 -1.78 -1.99 -5.17
CA GLY A 99 -2.65 -2.93 -4.47
C GLY A 99 -2.01 -4.32 -4.40
N PHE A 100 -1.46 -4.82 -5.51
CA PHE A 100 -0.70 -6.08 -5.52
C PHE A 100 0.58 -6.02 -4.69
N ALA A 101 1.28 -4.88 -4.64
CA ALA A 101 2.46 -4.66 -3.80
C ALA A 101 2.16 -4.77 -2.30
N SER A 102 0.88 -4.78 -1.91
CA SER A 102 0.45 -5.04 -0.52
C SER A 102 0.44 -6.53 -0.15
N ALA A 103 0.66 -7.43 -1.11
CA ALA A 103 0.64 -8.88 -0.92
C ALA A 103 1.62 -9.42 0.15
N PRO A 104 2.89 -8.95 0.26
CA PRO A 104 3.78 -9.36 1.34
C PRO A 104 3.18 -9.12 2.74
N GLY A 105 2.30 -8.12 2.87
CA GLY A 105 1.66 -7.79 4.13
C GLY A 105 0.71 -8.86 4.67
N LEU A 106 0.29 -9.82 3.85
CA LEU A 106 -0.48 -10.99 4.31
C LEU A 106 0.32 -11.85 5.30
N LEU A 107 1.66 -11.83 5.25
CA LEU A 107 2.52 -12.53 6.20
C LEU A 107 2.28 -12.08 7.65
N ARG A 108 1.71 -10.88 7.85
CA ARG A 108 1.34 -10.39 9.18
C ARG A 108 0.30 -11.26 9.87
N ILE A 109 -0.42 -12.14 9.18
CA ILE A 109 -1.28 -13.14 9.82
C ILE A 109 -0.51 -14.06 10.79
N LEU A 110 0.80 -14.27 10.55
CA LEU A 110 1.66 -15.07 11.43
C LEU A 110 1.95 -14.39 12.77
N SER A 111 1.60 -13.11 12.93
CA SER A 111 1.71 -12.37 14.19
C SER A 111 0.76 -12.86 15.28
N VAL A 112 -0.17 -13.77 14.97
CA VAL A 112 -0.99 -14.48 15.97
C VAL A 112 -0.11 -15.15 17.04
N PHE A 113 1.13 -15.51 16.70
CA PHE A 113 2.13 -15.97 17.65
C PHE A 113 2.88 -14.78 18.28
N PRO A 114 2.69 -14.50 19.59
CA PRO A 114 3.26 -13.31 20.23
C PRO A 114 4.78 -13.23 20.14
N ALA A 115 5.47 -14.37 20.23
CA ALA A 115 6.93 -14.47 20.17
C ALA A 115 7.53 -13.94 18.86
N PHE A 116 6.78 -13.98 17.76
CA PHE A 116 7.27 -13.57 16.43
C PHE A 116 6.64 -12.27 15.94
N THR A 117 5.72 -11.66 16.70
CA THR A 117 4.96 -10.49 16.27
C THR A 117 5.89 -9.38 15.77
N GLY A 118 6.89 -8.97 16.55
CA GLY A 118 7.80 -7.89 16.17
C GLY A 118 8.59 -8.19 14.89
N ILE A 119 9.14 -9.40 14.76
CA ILE A 119 9.95 -9.81 13.61
C ILE A 119 9.09 -9.91 12.35
N VAL A 120 7.90 -10.52 12.44
CA VAL A 120 6.96 -10.66 11.31
C VAL A 120 6.50 -9.28 10.85
N PHE A 121 6.13 -8.37 11.76
CA PHE A 121 5.71 -7.03 11.40
C PHE A 121 6.85 -6.23 10.75
N LEU A 122 8.06 -6.27 11.32
CA LEU A 122 9.21 -5.58 10.75
C LEU A 122 9.57 -6.14 9.38
N GLY A 123 9.72 -7.45 9.26
CA GLY A 123 10.05 -8.13 8.01
C GLY A 123 9.02 -7.88 6.92
N SER A 124 7.72 -8.01 7.24
CA SER A 124 6.63 -7.73 6.28
C SER A 124 6.62 -6.26 5.86
N SER A 125 7.00 -5.34 6.75
CA SER A 125 7.00 -3.90 6.45
C SER A 125 8.17 -3.52 5.55
N ILE A 126 9.37 -4.04 5.80
CA ILE A 126 10.52 -3.88 4.90
C ILE A 126 10.20 -4.48 3.53
N TRP A 127 9.63 -5.68 3.51
CA TRP A 127 9.26 -6.35 2.25
C TRP A 127 8.22 -5.53 1.48
N MET A 128 7.19 -5.02 2.16
CA MET A 128 6.20 -4.14 1.52
C MET A 128 6.84 -2.86 0.99
N LEU A 129 7.79 -2.24 1.69
CA LEU A 129 8.48 -1.06 1.18
C LEU A 129 9.22 -1.37 -0.14
N ILE A 130 9.91 -2.51 -0.20
CA ILE A 130 10.60 -2.95 -1.42
C ILE A 130 9.57 -3.20 -2.54
N ALA A 131 8.49 -3.94 -2.25
CA ALA A 131 7.42 -4.21 -3.22
C ALA A 131 6.78 -2.92 -3.76
N MET A 132 6.55 -1.94 -2.89
CA MET A 132 6.00 -0.64 -3.27
C MET A 132 6.95 0.10 -4.20
N VAL A 133 8.25 0.17 -3.90
CA VAL A 133 9.23 0.82 -4.79
C VAL A 133 9.28 0.14 -6.15
N VAL A 134 9.26 -1.20 -6.20
CA VAL A 134 9.25 -1.96 -7.46
C VAL A 134 7.97 -1.67 -8.25
N ALA A 135 6.80 -1.70 -7.60
CA ALA A 135 5.52 -1.43 -8.22
C ALA A 135 5.42 0.00 -8.77
N VAL A 136 5.88 1.00 -8.01
CA VAL A 136 5.94 2.40 -8.46
C VAL A 136 6.89 2.55 -9.65
N ARG A 137 8.05 1.88 -9.62
CA ARG A 137 8.98 1.91 -10.74
C ARG A 137 8.34 1.37 -12.01
N GLN A 138 7.61 0.26 -11.92
CA GLN A 138 6.94 -0.34 -13.09
C GLN A 138 5.79 0.53 -13.57
N ALA A 139 4.86 0.87 -12.68
CA ALA A 139 3.67 1.63 -13.04
C ALA A 139 3.92 3.08 -13.47
N LEU A 140 5.14 3.61 -13.30
CA LEU A 140 5.55 4.92 -13.81
C LEU A 140 6.52 4.84 -14.99
N ASP A 141 6.83 3.64 -15.48
CA ASP A 141 7.83 3.38 -16.53
C ASP A 141 9.21 3.99 -16.23
N TYR A 142 9.64 3.90 -14.96
CA TYR A 142 10.92 4.47 -14.54
C TYR A 142 12.09 3.54 -14.85
N GLN A 143 13.09 4.08 -15.54
CA GLN A 143 14.38 3.41 -15.69
C GLN A 143 15.14 3.38 -14.36
N SER A 144 15.06 4.48 -13.60
CA SER A 144 15.79 4.64 -12.33
C SER A 144 14.97 4.23 -11.10
N THR A 145 15.42 3.19 -10.40
CA THR A 145 14.88 2.82 -9.08
C THR A 145 15.05 3.94 -8.06
N VAL A 146 16.10 4.78 -8.16
CA VAL A 146 16.33 5.89 -7.24
C VAL A 146 15.21 6.93 -7.32
N ARG A 147 14.68 7.19 -8.52
CA ARG A 147 13.52 8.07 -8.69
C ARG A 147 12.27 7.46 -8.08
N ALA A 148 12.03 6.16 -8.25
CA ALA A 148 10.91 5.47 -7.63
C ALA A 148 10.98 5.54 -6.09
N VAL A 149 12.17 5.36 -5.52
CA VAL A 149 12.42 5.58 -4.08
C VAL A 149 12.10 7.03 -3.71
N GLY A 150 12.57 8.00 -4.50
CA GLY A 150 12.28 9.43 -4.29
C GLY A 150 10.79 9.73 -4.28
N VAL A 151 10.02 9.18 -5.23
CA VAL A 151 8.55 9.30 -5.28
C VAL A 151 7.91 8.70 -4.03
N CYS A 152 8.31 7.48 -3.63
CA CYS A 152 7.79 6.85 -2.41
C CYS A 152 8.06 7.69 -1.16
N VAL A 153 9.28 8.21 -1.01
CA VAL A 153 9.68 9.05 0.14
C VAL A 153 8.89 10.36 0.15
N ILE A 154 8.81 11.09 -0.97
CA ILE A 154 8.05 12.34 -1.06
C ILE A 154 6.56 12.09 -0.80
N GLY A 155 5.99 11.03 -1.39
CA GLY A 155 4.61 10.64 -1.16
C GLY A 155 4.30 10.36 0.31
N TRP A 156 5.19 9.65 0.99
CA TRP A 156 5.09 9.42 2.45
C TRP A 156 5.19 10.71 3.26
N LEU A 157 6.11 11.61 2.93
CA LEU A 157 6.25 12.89 3.63
C LEU A 157 4.98 13.75 3.48
N ILE A 158 4.42 13.81 2.28
CA ILE A 158 3.17 14.55 2.01
C ILE A 158 2.01 13.90 2.78
N GLN A 159 1.89 12.58 2.75
CA GLN A 159 0.84 11.86 3.47
C GLN A 159 0.98 12.04 4.99
N ALA A 160 2.19 11.98 5.53
CA ALA A 160 2.45 12.20 6.95
C ALA A 160 2.09 13.64 7.37
N ALA A 161 2.48 14.64 6.57
CA ALA A 161 2.10 16.03 6.81
C ALA A 161 0.58 16.23 6.78
N PHE A 162 -0.11 15.60 5.83
CA PHE A 162 -1.57 15.63 5.76
C PHE A 162 -2.22 14.99 6.99
N LEU A 163 -1.75 13.82 7.43
CA LEU A 163 -2.26 13.16 8.62
C LEU A 163 -2.02 14.00 9.89
N ILE A 164 -0.83 14.59 10.04
CA ILE A 164 -0.53 15.49 11.16
C ILE A 164 -1.45 16.71 11.14
N LEU A 165 -1.68 17.32 9.98
CA LEU A 165 -2.59 18.45 9.84
C LEU A 165 -4.02 18.08 10.27
N VAL A 166 -4.52 16.93 9.81
CA VAL A 166 -5.84 16.42 10.20
C VAL A 166 -5.91 16.18 11.71
N MET A 167 -4.85 15.62 12.32
CA MET A 167 -4.80 15.42 13.77
C MET A 167 -4.77 16.74 14.55
N VAL A 168 -4.06 17.77 14.06
CA VAL A 168 -4.01 19.08 14.72
C VAL A 168 -5.37 19.79 14.62
N LEU A 169 -5.98 19.78 13.44
CA LEU A 169 -7.29 20.41 13.22
C LEU A 169 -8.42 19.65 13.94
N GLY A 170 -8.38 18.32 13.94
CA GLY A 170 -9.37 17.47 14.61
C GLY A 170 -9.17 17.36 16.12
N GLY A 171 -7.92 17.38 16.59
CA GLY A 171 -7.57 17.40 18.02
C GLY A 171 -7.93 18.72 18.69
N GLY A 172 -7.93 19.83 17.96
CA GLY A 172 -8.48 21.11 18.41
C GLY A 172 -10.01 21.10 18.62
N ALA A 173 -10.73 20.14 18.02
CA ALA A 173 -12.17 19.98 18.22
C ALA A 173 -12.54 19.08 19.43
N ALA A 174 -11.63 18.19 19.85
CA ALA A 174 -11.86 17.27 20.97
C ALA A 174 -11.55 17.90 22.36
N SER A 175 -10.88 19.04 22.40
CA SER A 175 -10.58 19.78 23.65
C SER A 175 -11.70 20.74 24.10
N GLN A 176 -12.87 20.73 23.43
CA GLN A 176 -14.02 21.59 23.75
C GLN A 176 -15.28 20.83 24.18
N GLN A 177 -15.16 19.61 24.75
CA GLN A 177 -16.30 19.01 25.46
C GLN A 177 -16.24 19.41 26.95
N PRO A 178 -17.28 20.10 27.47
CA PRO A 178 -17.34 20.54 28.87
C PRO A 178 -17.51 19.37 29.86
#